data_AF-W1X269-F1
#
_entry.id   AF-W1X269-F1
#
_cell.length_a   1.000
_cell.length_b   1.000
_cell.length_c   1.000
_cell.angle_alpha   90.00
_cell.angle_beta   90.00
_cell.angle_gamma   90.00
#
_symmetry.space_group_name_H-M   'P 1'
#
loop_
_entity.id
_entity.type
_entity.pdbx_description
1 polymer ?
#
loop_
_entity_poly.entity_id
_entity_poly.type
_entity_poly.pdbx_seq_one_letter_code
_entity_poly.pdbx_strand_id
1 'polypeptide(L)'
;NVSRQSISKWESAQTLPEIEKVIELSKIFQVTTDYLLLDQADEKEARPKWTTSESEGYQQEVRSFGLVNVLYILFLAITLFFFAGGL
;
A
#
# COMPACT_ATOMS: atom_id res chain seq x y z
N ASN A 1 29.08 -13.33 -2.20
CA ASN A 1 27.87 -13.79 -1.49
C ASN A 1 27.90 -13.21 -0.08
N VAL A 2 26.84 -12.51 0.34
CA VAL A 2 26.68 -11.94 1.69
C VAL A 2 25.74 -12.84 2.48
N SER A 3 26.09 -13.21 3.71
CA SER A 3 25.22 -14.06 4.53
C SER A 3 24.08 -13.24 5.15
N ARG A 4 22.93 -13.89 5.41
CA ARG A 4 21.83 -13.26 6.17
C ARG A 4 22.27 -12.75 7.54
N GLN A 5 23.23 -13.45 8.17
CA GLN A 5 23.80 -13.04 9.45
C GLN A 5 24.61 -11.74 9.34
N SER A 6 25.33 -11.53 8.23
CA SER A 6 26.03 -10.27 7.96
C SER A 6 25.06 -9.11 7.76
N ILE A 7 23.95 -9.34 7.04
CA ILE A 7 22.91 -8.33 6.82
C ILE A 7 22.23 -7.95 8.15
N SER A 8 21.91 -8.92 9.01
CA SER A 8 21.32 -8.65 10.33
C SER A 8 22.23 -7.79 11.22
N LYS A 9 23.56 -7.94 11.09
CA LYS A 9 24.52 -7.07 11.80
C LYS A 9 24.60 -5.66 11.20
N TRP A 10 24.36 -5.50 9.91
CA TRP A 10 24.25 -4.18 9.25
C TRP A 10 22.97 -3.47 9.68
N GLU A 11 21.84 -4.17 9.69
CA GLU A 11 20.53 -3.64 10.13
C GLU A 11 20.54 -3.22 11.61
N SER A 12 21.29 -3.93 12.45
CA SER A 12 21.43 -3.60 13.89
C SER A 12 22.58 -2.63 14.20
N ALA A 13 23.19 -2.01 13.18
CA ALA A 13 24.34 -1.10 13.30
C ALA A 13 25.57 -1.69 14.06
N GLN A 14 25.65 -3.01 14.18
CA GLN A 14 26.76 -3.70 14.85
C GLN A 14 28.03 -3.74 14.00
N THR A 15 27.87 -3.70 12.67
CA THR A 15 28.97 -3.68 11.70
C THR A 15 28.57 -2.85 10.49
N LEU A 16 29.53 -2.17 9.84
CA LEU A 16 29.29 -1.45 8.60
C LEU A 16 29.63 -2.34 7.40
N PRO A 17 28.84 -2.35 6.31
CA PRO A 17 29.25 -3.00 5.07
C PRO A 17 30.50 -2.36 4.46
N GLU A 18 31.31 -3.15 3.76
CA GLU A 18 32.42 -2.65 2.94
C GLU A 18 31.89 -1.85 1.74
N ILE A 19 32.67 -0.89 1.23
CA ILE A 19 32.28 -0.02 0.10
C ILE A 19 31.84 -0.84 -1.11
N GLU A 20 32.53 -1.94 -1.41
CA GLU A 20 32.17 -2.84 -2.51
C GLU A 20 30.76 -3.43 -2.35
N LYS A 21 30.34 -3.72 -1.10
CA LYS A 21 29.00 -4.23 -0.79
C LYS A 21 27.94 -3.16 -0.91
N VAL A 22 28.24 -1.93 -0.52
CA VAL A 22 27.32 -0.80 -0.72
C VAL A 22 27.08 -0.56 -2.22
N ILE A 23 28.12 -0.67 -3.05
CA ILE A 23 28.00 -0.55 -4.52
C ILE A 23 27.22 -1.73 -5.12
N GLU A 24 27.41 -2.95 -4.61
CA GLU A 24 26.64 -4.13 -5.04
C GLU A 24 25.14 -3.95 -4.71
N LEU A 25 24.84 -3.49 -3.50
CA LEU A 25 23.47 -3.19 -3.06
C LEU A 25 22.83 -2.08 -3.89
N SER A 26 23.56 -1.00 -4.19
CA SER A 26 23.02 0.11 -4.99
C SER A 26 22.59 -0.35 -6.39
N LYS A 27 23.38 -1.23 -7.00
CA LYS A 27 23.05 -1.86 -8.29
C LYS A 27 21.84 -2.81 -8.22
N ILE A 28 21.75 -3.63 -7.18
CA ILE A 28 20.65 -4.60 -7.00
C ILE A 28 19.32 -3.88 -6.79
N PHE A 29 19.30 -2.87 -5.92
CA PHE A 29 18.11 -2.10 -5.60
C PHE A 29 17.84 -0.96 -6.60
N GLN A 30 18.74 -0.75 -7.57
CA GLN A 30 18.67 0.34 -8.55
C GLN A 30 18.57 1.73 -7.90
N VAL A 31 19.22 1.90 -6.76
CA VAL A 31 19.29 3.15 -6.00
C VAL A 31 20.71 3.72 -6.06
N THR A 32 20.87 4.97 -5.68
CA THR A 32 22.18 5.61 -5.60
C THR A 32 22.89 5.23 -4.30
N THR A 33 24.22 5.37 -4.24
CA THR A 33 24.98 5.02 -3.04
C THR A 33 24.68 5.97 -1.87
N ASP A 34 24.41 7.24 -2.17
CA ASP A 34 23.93 8.21 -1.20
C ASP A 34 22.58 7.80 -0.58
N TYR A 35 21.66 7.20 -1.35
CA TYR A 35 20.41 6.67 -0.79
C TYR A 35 20.64 5.59 0.29
N LEU A 36 21.70 4.79 0.18
CA LEU A 36 22.04 3.75 1.16
C LEU A 36 22.81 4.27 2.38
N LEU A 37 23.53 5.39 2.22
CA LEU A 37 24.41 5.95 3.25
C LEU A 37 23.77 7.08 4.03
N LEU A 38 22.82 7.80 3.41
CA LEU A 38 22.10 8.89 4.02
C LEU A 38 20.87 8.34 4.75
N ASP A 39 20.72 8.66 6.02
CA ASP A 39 19.52 8.40 6.82
C ASP A 39 18.32 9.29 6.41
N GLN A 40 18.34 9.76 5.17
CA GLN A 40 17.33 10.62 4.55
C GLN A 40 16.43 9.81 3.62
N ALA A 41 16.24 8.52 3.89
CA ALA A 41 15.25 7.72 3.19
C ALA A 41 13.87 8.35 3.49
N ASP A 42 13.46 9.29 2.64
CA ASP A 42 12.21 9.99 2.77
C ASP A 42 11.11 8.93 2.76
N GLU A 43 10.39 8.77 3.87
CA GLU A 43 9.24 7.85 4.00
C GLU A 43 8.14 8.10 2.94
N LYS A 44 8.27 9.18 2.17
CA LYS A 44 7.39 9.55 1.05
C LYS A 44 7.72 8.76 -0.23
N GLU A 45 8.97 8.32 -0.43
CA GLU A 45 9.42 7.58 -1.61
C GLU A 45 9.11 6.07 -1.50
N ALA A 46 9.08 5.53 -0.28
CA ALA A 46 8.83 4.10 -0.03
C ALA A 46 7.36 3.68 -0.15
N ARG A 47 6.43 4.65 -0.24
CA ARG A 47 5.02 4.35 -0.47
C ARG A 47 4.76 4.21 -1.96
N PRO A 48 4.06 3.15 -2.42
CA PRO A 48 3.63 3.09 -3.81
C PRO A 48 2.82 4.35 -4.13
N LYS A 49 3.36 5.18 -5.02
CA LYS A 49 2.66 6.34 -5.57
C LYS A 49 1.57 5.78 -6.49
N TRP A 50 0.40 5.50 -5.91
CA TRP A 50 -0.80 5.28 -6.70
C TRP A 50 -0.98 6.49 -7.61
N THR A 51 -0.98 6.26 -8.91
CA THR A 51 -1.24 7.33 -9.87
C THR A 51 -2.67 7.82 -9.63
N THR A 52 -2.90 9.12 -9.78
CA THR A 52 -4.25 9.72 -9.60
C THR A 52 -5.31 8.94 -10.40
N SER A 53 -4.94 8.45 -11.59
CA SER A 53 -5.77 7.61 -12.46
C SER A 53 -6.16 6.24 -11.89
N GLU A 54 -5.31 5.57 -11.10
CA GLU A 54 -5.65 4.26 -10.50
C GLU A 54 -6.63 4.41 -9.34
N SER A 55 -6.46 5.47 -8.54
CA SER A 55 -7.35 5.76 -7.40
C SER A 55 -8.76 6.22 -7.82
N GLU A 56 -8.87 6.90 -8.95
CA GLU A 56 -10.14 7.40 -9.49
C GLU A 56 -11.05 6.25 -9.96
N GLY A 57 -10.50 5.20 -10.56
CA GLY A 57 -11.27 4.04 -11.03
C GLY A 57 -11.94 3.26 -9.89
N TYR A 58 -11.23 3.06 -8.76
CA TYR A 58 -11.77 2.38 -7.58
C TYR A 58 -12.90 3.18 -6.90
N GLN A 59 -12.75 4.50 -6.86
CA GLN A 59 -13.75 5.40 -6.25
C GLN A 59 -15.00 5.59 -7.12
N GLN A 60 -14.89 5.37 -8.44
CA GLN A 60 -16.00 5.57 -9.38
C GLN A 60 -17.04 4.45 -9.31
N GLU A 61 -16.62 3.21 -9.03
CA GLU A 61 -17.54 2.06 -8.93
C GLU A 61 -18.36 2.10 -7.62
N VAL A 62 -17.77 2.46 -6.48
CA VAL A 62 -18.46 2.36 -5.18
C VAL A 62 -19.47 3.50 -4.90
N ARG A 63 -19.33 4.65 -5.57
CA ARG A 63 -20.15 5.84 -5.26
C ARG A 63 -21.55 5.81 -5.89
N SER A 64 -21.72 5.17 -7.05
CA SER A 64 -23.03 5.14 -7.75
C SER A 64 -23.97 4.06 -7.19
N PHE A 65 -23.42 2.96 -6.68
CA PHE A 65 -24.21 1.84 -6.19
C PHE A 65 -24.76 2.04 -4.77
N GLY A 66 -24.06 2.77 -3.88
CA GLY A 66 -24.45 2.87 -2.46
C GLY A 66 -25.87 3.42 -2.23
N LEU A 67 -26.21 4.54 -2.86
CA LEU A 67 -27.51 5.18 -2.64
C LEU A 67 -28.67 4.38 -3.23
N VAL A 68 -28.50 3.84 -4.45
CA VAL A 68 -29.55 3.06 -5.12
C VAL A 68 -29.81 1.74 -4.39
N ASN A 69 -28.77 1.07 -3.90
CA ASN A 69 -28.91 -0.17 -3.12
C ASN A 69 -29.64 0.07 -1.79
N VAL A 70 -29.35 1.17 -1.08
CA VAL A 70 -30.06 1.52 0.16
C VAL A 70 -31.54 1.78 -0.11
N LEU A 71 -31.88 2.52 -1.17
CA LEU A 71 -33.27 2.76 -1.56
C LEU A 71 -34.00 1.45 -1.92
N TYR A 72 -33.33 0.54 -2.64
CA TYR A 72 -33.89 -0.76 -3.01
C TYR A 72 -34.18 -1.63 -1.78
N ILE A 73 -33.25 -1.68 -0.81
CA ILE A 73 -33.42 -2.43 0.44
C ILE A 73 -34.57 -1.86 1.27
N LEU A 74 -34.69 -0.53 1.38
CA LEU A 74 -35.79 0.12 2.10
C LEU A 74 -37.14 -0.17 1.43
N PHE A 75 -37.20 -0.08 0.11
CA PHE A 75 -38.42 -0.41 -0.64
C PHE A 75 -38.84 -1.86 -0.40
N LEU A 76 -37.91 -2.82 -0.47
CA LEU A 76 -38.18 -4.24 -0.23
C LEU A 76 -38.58 -4.52 1.22
N ALA A 77 -38.03 -3.81 2.19
CA ALA A 77 -38.45 -3.90 3.58
C ALA A 77 -39.88 -3.38 3.79
N ILE A 78 -40.25 -2.27 3.13
CA ILE A 78 -41.60 -1.71 3.18
C ILE A 78 -42.61 -2.68 2.56
N THR A 79 -42.33 -3.23 1.37
CA THR A 79 -43.25 -4.18 0.71
C THR A 79 -43.47 -5.43 1.55
N LEU A 80 -42.41 -5.98 2.16
CA LEU A 80 -42.51 -7.11 3.08
C LEU A 80 -43.28 -6.77 4.36
N PHE A 81 -43.12 -5.57 4.91
CA PHE A 81 -43.85 -5.12 6.09
C PHE A 81 -45.37 -5.06 5.83
N PHE A 82 -45.78 -4.50 4.69
CA PHE A 82 -47.19 -4.46 4.30
C PHE A 82 -47.76 -5.86 4.01
N PHE A 83 -46.97 -6.74 3.40
CA PHE A 83 -47.41 -8.10 3.08
C PHE A 83 -47.47 -9.02 4.31
N ALA A 84 -46.52 -8.90 5.24
CA ALA A 84 -46.48 -9.67 6.48
C ALA A 84 -47.41 -9.11 7.56
N GLY A 85 -47.63 -7.79 7.56
CA GLY A 85 -48.51 -7.10 8.50
C GLY A 85 -50.00 -7.30 8.24
N GLY A 86 -50.38 -7.86 7.08
CA GLY A 86 -51.76 -8.18 6.74
C GLY A 86 -52.66 -6.96 6.72
N LEU A 87 -52.65 -6.22 5.60
CA LEU A 87 -53.82 -5.48 5.17
C LEU A 87 -54.73 -6.40 4.35
#